data_AF-A0A534QYK6-F1
#
_entry.id   AF-A0A534QYK6-F1
#
_cell.length_a   1.000
_cell.length_b   1.000
_cell.length_c   1.000
_cell.angle_alpha   90.00
_cell.angle_beta   90.00
_cell.angle_gamma   90.00
#
_symmetry.space_group_name_H-M   'P 1'
#
loop_
_entity.id
_entity.type
_entity.pdbx_description
1 polymer ?
#
loop_
_entity_poly.entity_id
_entity_poly.type
_entity_poly.pdbx_seq_one_letter_code
_entity_poly.pdbx_strand_id
1 'polypeptide(L)'
;IYVGTDEALVAVNPDGTLRWKFQTAGRVFSSAAIATDGTIYVSSIGNSKIGPSALYAISPAGTQLWAQTTGAKFRGGSSAIGADGTIYAVAGSQVLAFLPDGSPLWSYSTGGTLQSALAIGADGTLYVPSTDHRLYAFAP
;
A
#
# COMPACT_ATOMS: atom_id res chain seq x y z
N ILE A 1 -8.42 14.35 -5.46
CA ILE A 1 -6.95 14.16 -5.40
C ILE A 1 -6.61 13.61 -4.01
N TYR A 2 -5.74 12.60 -3.90
CA TYR A 2 -5.33 12.03 -2.62
C TYR A 2 -3.84 12.29 -2.40
N VAL A 3 -3.47 12.77 -1.22
CA VAL A 3 -2.08 13.16 -0.90
C VAL A 3 -1.68 12.56 0.45
N GLY A 4 -0.58 11.81 0.45
CA GLY A 4 0.06 11.35 1.67
C GLY A 4 0.82 12.47 2.37
N THR A 5 0.75 12.51 3.69
CA THR A 5 1.43 13.49 4.55
C THR A 5 2.20 12.77 5.66
N ASP A 6 2.84 13.53 6.55
CA ASP A 6 3.61 12.96 7.65
C ASP A 6 2.78 12.12 8.65
N GLU A 7 1.46 12.33 8.70
CA GLU A 7 0.60 11.62 9.67
C GLU A 7 -0.76 11.18 9.10
N ALA A 8 -1.05 11.53 7.84
CA ALA A 8 -2.40 11.35 7.30
C ALA A 8 -2.41 11.12 5.79
N LEU A 9 -3.51 10.54 5.32
CA LEU A 9 -3.98 10.69 3.95
C LEU A 9 -5.00 11.83 3.91
N VAL A 10 -4.82 12.78 3.01
CA VAL A 10 -5.82 13.85 2.77
C VAL A 10 -6.45 13.68 1.40
N ALA A 11 -7.76 13.91 1.32
CA ALA A 11 -8.45 14.08 0.05
C ALA A 11 -8.74 15.56 -0.19
N VAL A 12 -8.43 16.01 -1.39
CA VAL A 12 -8.55 17.40 -1.83
C VAL A 12 -9.44 17.45 -3.07
N ASN A 13 -10.34 18.41 -3.11
CA ASN A 13 -11.18 18.73 -4.27
C ASN A 13 -10.34 19.33 -5.41
N PRO A 14 -10.83 19.33 -6.65
CA PRO A 14 -10.11 19.92 -7.78
C PRO A 14 -9.79 21.42 -7.61
N ASP A 15 -10.60 22.14 -6.83
CA ASP A 15 -10.39 23.55 -6.48
C ASP A 15 -9.36 23.77 -5.35
N GLY A 16 -8.75 22.71 -4.84
CA GLY A 16 -7.75 22.75 -3.76
C GLY A 16 -8.34 22.73 -2.35
N THR A 17 -9.66 22.71 -2.18
CA THR A 17 -10.28 22.66 -0.85
C THR A 17 -10.18 21.24 -0.24
N LEU A 18 -10.01 21.17 1.08
CA LEU A 18 -9.95 19.89 1.80
C LEU A 18 -11.33 19.22 1.78
N ARG A 19 -11.39 17.98 1.29
CA ARG A 19 -12.59 17.14 1.32
C ARG A 19 -12.69 16.34 2.62
N TRP A 20 -11.61 15.66 2.98
CA TRP A 20 -11.49 14.93 4.24
C TRP A 20 -10.03 14.64 4.59
N LYS A 21 -9.78 14.29 5.86
CA LYS A 21 -8.48 13.85 6.36
C LYS A 21 -8.66 12.53 7.12
N PHE A 22 -7.87 11.53 6.75
CA PHE A 22 -7.78 10.26 7.45
C PHE A 22 -6.43 10.18 8.17
N GLN A 23 -6.44 10.15 9.50
CA GLN A 23 -5.21 10.03 10.29
C GLN A 23 -4.71 8.58 10.22
N THR A 24 -3.44 8.41 9.85
CA THR A 24 -2.79 7.10 9.84
C THR A 24 -1.85 6.97 11.04
N ALA A 25 -1.28 5.79 11.23
CA ALA A 25 -0.29 5.55 12.28
C ALA A 25 1.08 6.24 12.06
N GLY A 26 1.27 6.97 10.96
CA GLY A 26 2.49 7.72 10.69
C GLY A 26 2.59 8.24 9.27
N ARG A 27 3.80 8.20 8.70
CA ARG A 27 4.08 8.87 7.43
C ARG A 27 3.53 8.08 6.26
N VAL A 28 2.78 8.73 5.37
CA VAL A 28 2.31 8.16 4.11
C VAL A 28 3.20 8.67 2.99
N PHE A 29 4.23 7.88 2.64
CA PHE A 29 5.14 8.20 1.53
C PHE A 29 4.75 7.52 0.21
N SER A 30 3.86 6.53 0.27
CA SER A 30 3.44 5.77 -0.90
C SER A 30 2.42 6.53 -1.74
N SER A 31 2.43 6.29 -3.04
CA SER A 31 1.30 6.69 -3.88
C SER A 31 0.09 5.84 -3.52
N ALA A 32 -1.09 6.47 -3.51
CA ALA A 32 -2.34 5.76 -3.28
C ALA A 32 -2.74 4.93 -4.51
N ALA A 33 -3.14 3.69 -4.29
CA ALA A 33 -3.80 2.88 -5.31
C ALA A 33 -5.32 2.99 -5.13
N ILE A 34 -6.06 3.12 -6.23
CA ILE A 34 -7.52 3.37 -6.18
C ILE A 34 -8.20 2.28 -6.99
N ALA A 35 -9.06 1.50 -6.34
CA ALA A 35 -9.88 0.48 -6.99
C ALA A 35 -11.03 1.11 -7.81
N THR A 36 -11.65 0.31 -8.67
CA THR A 36 -12.77 0.74 -9.53
C THR A 36 -14.01 1.17 -8.74
N ASP A 37 -14.20 0.65 -7.53
CA ASP A 37 -15.25 1.05 -6.59
C ASP A 37 -14.91 2.34 -5.81
N GLY A 38 -13.71 2.89 -6.02
CA GLY A 38 -13.19 4.06 -5.35
C GLY A 38 -12.50 3.79 -4.01
N THR A 39 -12.36 2.53 -3.59
CA THR A 39 -11.58 2.18 -2.41
C THR A 39 -10.12 2.59 -2.59
N ILE A 40 -9.56 3.28 -1.60
CA ILE A 40 -8.20 3.82 -1.62
C ILE A 40 -7.30 2.97 -0.72
N TYR A 41 -6.22 2.47 -1.29
CA TYR A 41 -5.19 1.71 -0.59
C TYR A 41 -3.92 2.54 -0.42
N VAL A 42 -3.46 2.68 0.82
CA VAL A 42 -2.24 3.41 1.17
C VAL A 42 -1.45 2.70 2.24
N SER A 43 -0.12 2.73 2.11
CA SER A 43 0.78 2.20 3.12
C SER A 43 1.39 3.33 3.95
N SER A 44 1.36 3.19 5.27
CA SER A 44 2.00 4.12 6.20
C SER A 44 3.21 3.49 6.91
N ILE A 45 4.20 4.32 7.22
CA ILE A 45 5.31 3.98 8.10
C ILE A 45 4.96 4.45 9.50
N GLY A 46 4.73 3.49 10.38
CA GLY A 46 4.32 3.73 11.76
C GLY A 46 5.31 4.57 12.55
N ASN A 47 4.76 5.36 13.45
CA ASN A 47 5.47 6.18 14.43
C ASN A 47 5.28 5.57 15.81
N SER A 48 6.37 5.43 16.60
CA SER A 48 6.30 4.83 17.94
C SER A 48 5.35 5.54 18.91
N LYS A 49 4.96 6.79 18.63
CA LYS A 49 3.97 7.54 19.41
C LYS A 49 2.52 7.32 18.96
N ILE A 50 2.30 6.90 17.72
CA ILE A 50 0.96 6.86 17.09
C ILE A 50 0.53 5.41 16.84
N GLY A 51 1.38 4.58 16.24
CA GLY A 51 1.05 3.19 15.95
C GLY A 51 2.01 2.47 15.01
N PRO A 52 1.75 1.18 14.74
CA PRO A 52 2.58 0.37 13.85
C PRO A 52 2.45 0.80 12.37
N SER A 53 3.37 0.34 11.53
CA SER A 53 3.24 0.50 10.07
C SER A 53 2.08 -0.35 9.58
N ALA A 54 1.26 0.19 8.67
CA ALA A 54 0.07 -0.50 8.21
C ALA A 54 -0.25 -0.19 6.74
N LEU A 55 -0.88 -1.17 6.08
CA LEU A 55 -1.64 -0.98 4.84
C LEU A 55 -3.09 -0.71 5.21
N TYR A 56 -3.65 0.40 4.73
CA TYR A 56 -5.04 0.78 4.95
C TYR A 56 -5.85 0.64 3.68
N ALA A 57 -7.09 0.19 3.82
CA ALA A 57 -8.15 0.42 2.85
C ALA A 57 -9.11 1.46 3.41
N ILE A 58 -9.38 2.49 2.60
CA ILE A 58 -10.14 3.67 2.99
C ILE A 58 -11.24 3.87 1.95
N SER A 59 -12.48 4.12 2.40
CA SER A 59 -13.61 4.38 1.52
C SER A 59 -13.45 5.72 0.79
N PRO A 60 -14.18 5.97 -0.31
CA PRO A 60 -14.24 7.28 -0.95
C PRO A 60 -14.63 8.44 0.00
N ALA A 61 -15.35 8.11 1.08
CA ALA A 61 -15.78 9.04 2.11
C ALA A 61 -14.72 9.31 3.20
N GLY A 62 -13.57 8.64 3.15
CA GLY A 62 -12.48 8.83 4.10
C GLY A 62 -12.60 7.98 5.38
N THR A 63 -13.46 6.94 5.37
CA THR A 63 -13.59 6.01 6.51
C THR A 63 -12.72 4.78 6.30
N GLN A 64 -12.08 4.28 7.37
CA GLN A 64 -11.33 3.02 7.29
C GLN A 64 -12.28 1.86 7.03
N LEU A 65 -11.99 1.09 5.98
CA LEU A 65 -12.64 -0.20 5.72
C LEU A 65 -11.92 -1.31 6.48
N TRP A 66 -10.58 -1.36 6.35
CA TRP A 66 -9.72 -2.28 7.09
C TRP A 66 -8.29 -1.75 7.18
N ALA A 67 -7.48 -2.36 8.05
CA ALA A 67 -6.04 -2.11 8.13
C ALA A 67 -5.28 -3.42 8.40
N GLN A 68 -4.13 -3.59 7.76
CA GLN A 68 -3.24 -4.74 7.94
C GLN A 68 -1.86 -4.31 8.42
N THR A 69 -1.33 -5.02 9.41
CA THR A 69 0.03 -4.80 9.95
C THR A 69 0.87 -6.05 9.71
N THR A 70 2.15 -5.87 9.43
CA THR A 70 3.04 -6.96 9.00
C THR A 70 4.26 -7.11 9.90
N GLY A 71 4.37 -6.29 10.96
CA GLY A 71 5.56 -6.19 11.81
C GLY A 71 6.77 -5.52 11.14
N ALA A 72 6.76 -5.41 9.81
CA ALA A 72 7.76 -4.72 9.01
C ALA A 72 7.30 -3.31 8.61
N LYS A 73 8.24 -2.49 8.16
CA LYS A 73 7.95 -1.14 7.66
C LYS A 73 7.64 -1.17 6.16
N PHE A 74 6.56 -0.50 5.75
CA PHE A 74 6.24 -0.24 4.35
C PHE A 74 7.11 0.91 3.80
N ARG A 75 8.41 0.63 3.58
CA ARG A 75 9.38 1.64 3.11
C ARG A 75 9.37 1.73 1.59
N GLY A 76 8.95 2.87 1.04
CA GLY A 76 9.16 3.23 -0.38
C GLY A 76 8.31 2.49 -1.42
N GLY A 77 7.75 1.34 -1.09
CA GLY A 77 6.86 0.60 -1.99
C GLY A 77 5.45 1.18 -2.03
N SER A 78 5.00 1.59 -3.22
CA SER A 78 3.58 1.84 -3.48
C SER A 78 2.83 0.51 -3.55
N SER A 79 1.59 0.48 -3.04
CA SER A 79 0.69 -0.66 -3.24
C SER A 79 0.18 -0.67 -4.68
N ALA A 80 -0.22 -1.83 -5.21
CA ALA A 80 -0.89 -1.93 -6.50
C ALA A 80 -2.07 -2.90 -6.44
N ILE A 81 -2.92 -2.84 -7.45
CA ILE A 81 -4.16 -3.61 -7.56
C ILE A 81 -4.07 -4.42 -8.85
N GLY A 82 -4.18 -5.75 -8.74
CA GLY A 82 -4.31 -6.65 -9.87
C GLY A 82 -5.65 -6.47 -10.60
N ALA A 83 -5.74 -6.96 -11.83
CA ALA A 83 -6.98 -6.89 -12.62
C ALA A 83 -8.14 -7.67 -11.98
N ASP A 84 -7.83 -8.63 -11.13
CA ASP A 84 -8.75 -9.44 -10.32
C ASP A 84 -9.14 -8.78 -8.98
N GLY A 85 -8.57 -7.60 -8.67
CA GLY A 85 -8.77 -6.89 -7.41
C GLY A 85 -7.79 -7.28 -6.30
N THR A 86 -6.85 -8.21 -6.54
CA THR A 86 -5.82 -8.56 -5.55
C THR A 86 -4.95 -7.35 -5.21
N ILE A 87 -4.75 -7.08 -3.92
CA ILE A 87 -3.94 -5.96 -3.44
C ILE A 87 -2.53 -6.44 -3.14
N TYR A 88 -1.56 -5.89 -3.86
CA TYR A 88 -0.14 -6.18 -3.65
C TYR A 88 0.54 -5.05 -2.89
N ALA A 89 1.34 -5.42 -1.89
CA ALA A 89 2.13 -4.47 -1.12
C ALA A 89 3.49 -5.07 -0.75
N VAL A 90 4.45 -4.21 -0.40
CA VAL A 90 5.77 -4.62 0.07
C VAL A 90 6.10 -3.99 1.42
N ALA A 91 6.61 -4.80 2.34
CA ALA A 91 7.02 -4.36 3.66
C ALA A 91 8.31 -5.07 4.09
N GLY A 92 9.37 -4.31 4.41
CA GLY A 92 10.67 -4.90 4.72
C GLY A 92 11.21 -5.71 3.55
N SER A 93 11.33 -7.03 3.72
CA SER A 93 11.72 -7.98 2.66
C SER A 93 10.54 -8.78 2.09
N GLN A 94 9.32 -8.50 2.55
CA GLN A 94 8.13 -9.29 2.23
C GLN A 94 7.34 -8.68 1.09
N VAL A 95 7.00 -9.51 0.12
CA VAL A 95 5.92 -9.29 -0.85
C VAL A 95 4.65 -9.89 -0.26
N LEU A 96 3.57 -9.13 -0.31
CA LEU A 96 2.30 -9.47 0.32
C LEU A 96 1.18 -9.32 -0.70
N ALA A 97 0.24 -10.27 -0.68
CA ALA A 97 -1.00 -10.19 -1.44
C ALA A 97 -2.19 -10.31 -0.50
N PHE A 98 -3.20 -9.49 -0.71
CA PHE A 98 -4.44 -9.47 0.05
C PHE A 98 -5.64 -9.51 -0.87
N LEU A 99 -6.71 -10.15 -0.43
CA LEU A 99 -8.04 -10.02 -1.02
C LEU A 99 -8.59 -8.60 -0.79
N PRO A 100 -9.60 -8.16 -1.57
CA PRO A 100 -10.19 -6.82 -1.42
C PRO A 100 -10.74 -6.50 -0.03
N ASP A 101 -11.18 -7.52 0.71
CA ASP A 101 -11.67 -7.43 2.10
C ASP A 101 -10.53 -7.31 3.13
N GLY A 102 -9.28 -7.37 2.68
CA GLY A 102 -8.09 -7.27 3.50
C GLY A 102 -7.57 -8.59 4.04
N SER A 103 -8.21 -9.72 3.73
CA SER A 103 -7.71 -11.03 4.11
C SER A 103 -6.40 -11.36 3.39
N PRO A 104 -5.39 -11.91 4.08
CA PRO A 104 -4.13 -12.28 3.44
C PRO A 104 -4.35 -13.43 2.45
N LEU A 105 -3.88 -13.26 1.21
CA LEU A 105 -3.91 -14.28 0.17
C LEU A 105 -2.61 -15.11 0.21
N TRP A 106 -1.46 -14.44 0.18
CA TRP A 106 -0.16 -15.07 0.32
C TRP A 106 0.92 -14.05 0.74
N SER A 107 2.07 -14.56 1.15
CA SER A 107 3.27 -13.74 1.37
C SER A 107 4.53 -14.47 0.91
N TYR A 108 5.54 -13.71 0.50
CA TYR A 108 6.85 -14.24 0.12
C TYR A 108 7.97 -13.35 0.65
N SER A 109 8.97 -13.96 1.30
CA SER A 109 10.15 -13.25 1.80
C SER A 109 11.29 -13.35 0.79
N THR A 110 11.71 -12.21 0.28
CA THR A 110 12.92 -12.10 -0.54
C THR A 110 14.18 -12.13 0.31
N GLY A 111 15.35 -12.26 -0.32
CA GLY A 111 16.64 -12.24 0.37
C GLY A 111 17.12 -10.83 0.76
N GLY A 112 16.44 -9.78 0.29
CA GLY A 112 16.83 -8.38 0.49
C GLY A 112 15.66 -7.50 0.90
N THR A 113 15.94 -6.23 1.18
CA THR A 113 14.87 -5.25 1.44
C THR A 113 14.23 -4.80 0.15
N LEU A 114 12.93 -4.54 0.20
CA LEU A 114 12.12 -4.02 -0.89
C LEU A 114 11.92 -2.52 -0.61
N GLN A 115 12.66 -1.70 -1.34
CA GLN A 115 12.68 -0.24 -1.14
C GLN A 115 12.03 0.53 -2.30
N SER A 116 11.69 -0.15 -3.38
CA SER A 116 11.18 0.46 -4.61
C SER A 116 9.75 0.02 -4.89
N ALA A 117 9.08 0.74 -5.79
CA ALA A 117 7.74 0.39 -6.26
C ALA A 117 7.76 -0.95 -7.01
N LEU A 118 6.71 -1.74 -6.79
CA LEU A 118 6.39 -2.94 -7.57
C LEU A 118 5.67 -2.54 -8.87
N ALA A 119 5.69 -3.43 -9.87
CA ALA A 119 4.96 -3.25 -11.13
C ALA A 119 4.18 -4.51 -11.48
N ILE A 120 3.03 -4.36 -12.14
CA ILE A 120 2.21 -5.47 -12.64
C ILE A 120 2.29 -5.45 -14.17
N GLY A 121 2.71 -6.55 -14.77
CA GLY A 121 2.72 -6.75 -16.22
C GLY A 121 1.32 -6.87 -16.80
N ALA A 122 1.19 -6.68 -18.11
CA ALA A 122 -0.10 -6.84 -18.81
C ALA A 122 -0.67 -8.27 -18.73
N ASP A 123 0.20 -9.25 -18.46
CA ASP A 123 -0.11 -10.66 -18.20
C ASP A 123 -0.49 -10.95 -16.74
N GLY A 124 -0.48 -9.93 -15.87
CA GLY A 124 -0.73 -10.06 -14.43
C GLY A 124 0.51 -10.39 -13.60
N THR A 125 1.68 -10.60 -14.20
CA THR A 125 2.90 -10.93 -13.45
C THR A 125 3.34 -9.75 -12.59
N LEU A 126 3.54 -9.97 -11.29
CA LEU A 126 4.07 -8.98 -10.36
C LEU A 126 5.60 -8.99 -10.37
N TYR A 127 6.21 -7.84 -10.65
CA TYR A 127 7.65 -7.63 -10.65
C TYR A 127 8.07 -6.80 -9.44
N VAL A 128 9.01 -7.34 -8.65
CA VAL A 128 9.48 -6.72 -7.41
C VAL A 128 11.00 -6.66 -7.36
N PRO A 129 11.62 -5.46 -7.47
CA PRO A 129 13.06 -5.30 -7.30
C PRO A 129 13.46 -5.39 -5.82
N SER A 130 14.56 -6.09 -5.54
CA SER A 130 15.08 -6.30 -4.20
C SER A 130 16.54 -5.85 -4.09
N THR A 131 16.95 -5.42 -2.89
CA THR A 131 18.34 -5.05 -2.63
C THR A 131 19.31 -6.23 -2.60
N ASP A 132 18.84 -7.47 -2.73
CA ASP A 132 19.69 -8.67 -2.91
C ASP A 132 20.17 -8.88 -4.35
N HIS A 133 20.08 -7.83 -5.17
CA HIS A 133 20.47 -7.81 -6.58
C HIS A 133 19.60 -8.70 -7.48
N ARG A 134 18.38 -9.01 -7.06
CA ARG A 134 17.40 -9.77 -7.87
C ARG A 134 16.16 -8.95 -8.18
N LEU A 135 15.58 -9.26 -9.35
CA LEU A 135 14.20 -8.93 -9.69
C LEU A 135 13.37 -10.21 -9.54
N TYR A 136 12.39 -10.17 -8.64
CA TYR A 136 11.45 -11.27 -8.43
C TYR A 136 10.25 -11.10 -9.36
N ALA A 137 9.74 -12.21 -9.90
CA ALA A 137 8.53 -12.25 -10.72
C ALA A 137 7.57 -13.28 -10.12
N PHE A 138 6.32 -12.86 -9.85
CA PHE A 138 5.26 -13.72 -9.33
C PHE A 138 4.15 -13.79 -10.37
N ALA A 139 3.95 -14.97 -10.94
CA ALA A 139 2.82 -15.21 -11.83
C ALA A 139 1.50 -15.10 -11.05
N PRO A 140 0.40 -14.69 -11.71
CA PRO A 140 -0.92 -14.62 -11.09
C PRO A 140 -1.42 -15.99 -10.59
#